data_AF-A0A7W2PSK5-F1
#
_entry.id   AF-A0A7W2PSK5-F1
#
_cell.length_a   1.000
_cell.length_b   1.000
_cell.length_c   1.000
_cell.angle_alpha   90.00
_cell.angle_beta   90.00
_cell.angle_gamma   90.00
#
_symmetry.space_group_name_H-M   'P 1'
#
loop_
_entity.id
_entity.type
_entity.pdbx_description
1 polymer ?
#
loop_
_entity_poly.entity_id
_entity_poly.type
_entity_poly.pdbx_seq_one_letter_code
_entity_poly.pdbx_strand_id
1 'polypeptide(L)'
;MASVTYLCSIANNTPYTLTVVDGENRGKSVAVGAQDAWNGELAVPWIGNTNENHKALRLILGPAAEASIWVFQDYWKPAHENAIKQLTARTMDYDSDEVIEVAGNNRNGGNKNLIVSLVNRQFKLYIA
;
A
#
# COMPACT_ATOMS: atom_id res chain seq x y z
N MET A 1 -0.52 -21.94 5.41
CA MET A 1 -0.74 -20.70 6.18
C MET A 1 -0.25 -19.53 5.35
N ALA A 2 -0.98 -18.42 5.37
CA ALA A 2 -0.59 -17.19 4.70
C ALA A 2 0.56 -16.52 5.47
N SER A 3 1.64 -16.14 4.79
CA SER A 3 2.74 -15.39 5.41
C SER A 3 2.45 -13.88 5.33
N VAL A 4 2.74 -13.16 6.42
CA VAL A 4 2.69 -11.69 6.43
C VAL A 4 3.66 -11.15 5.38
N THR A 5 3.23 -10.11 4.67
CA THR A 5 4.10 -9.36 3.77
C THR A 5 4.79 -8.22 4.52
N TYR A 6 6.09 -8.06 4.31
CA TYR A 6 6.87 -6.94 4.80
C TYR A 6 7.43 -6.16 3.61
N LEU A 7 7.18 -4.85 3.60
CA LEU A 7 7.87 -3.93 2.70
C LEU A 7 9.26 -3.64 3.27
N CYS A 8 10.29 -4.12 2.58
CA CYS A 8 11.69 -3.90 2.93
C CYS A 8 12.24 -2.58 2.36
N SER A 9 11.62 -2.11 1.28
CA SER A 9 11.87 -0.79 0.73
C SER A 9 10.62 -0.20 0.08
N ILE A 10 10.58 1.13 0.03
CA ILE A 10 9.56 1.91 -0.65
C ILE A 10 10.27 2.93 -1.53
N ALA A 11 10.27 2.69 -2.85
CA ALA A 11 10.84 3.60 -3.84
C ALA A 11 9.77 4.58 -4.32
N ASN A 12 10.03 5.88 -4.18
CA ASN A 12 9.14 6.95 -4.62
C ASN A 12 9.68 7.59 -5.91
N ASN A 13 9.26 7.06 -7.05
CA ASN A 13 9.59 7.58 -8.38
C ASN A 13 8.62 8.71 -8.81
N THR A 14 7.91 9.33 -7.87
CA THR A 14 7.05 10.49 -8.15
C THR A 14 7.79 11.81 -7.89
N PRO A 15 7.32 12.95 -8.43
CA PRO A 15 7.90 14.26 -8.13
C PRO A 15 7.43 14.83 -6.78
N TYR A 16 6.66 14.08 -5.99
CA TYR A 16 6.06 14.54 -4.73
C TYR A 16 6.61 13.74 -3.56
N THR A 17 6.62 14.32 -2.37
CA THR A 17 6.89 13.56 -1.15
C THR A 17 5.78 12.54 -0.93
N LEU A 18 6.16 11.28 -0.73
CA LEU A 18 5.24 10.21 -0.34
C LEU A 18 5.23 10.12 1.19
N THR A 19 4.06 10.23 1.80
CA THR A 19 3.88 9.89 3.22
C THR A 19 3.16 8.55 3.32
N VAL A 20 3.74 7.59 4.02
CA VAL A 20 3.12 6.29 4.30
C VAL A 20 2.76 6.25 5.77
N VAL A 21 1.47 6.09 6.07
CA VAL A 21 0.94 5.99 7.42
C VAL A 21 0.52 4.55 7.68
N ASP A 22 1.02 3.97 8.77
CA ASP A 22 0.58 2.68 9.27
C ASP A 22 -0.73 2.84 10.06
N GLY A 23 -1.83 2.30 9.53
CA GLY A 23 -3.14 2.38 10.17
C GLY A 23 -3.25 1.52 11.43
N GLU A 24 -2.52 0.40 11.47
CA GLU A 24 -2.45 -0.52 12.59
C GLU A 24 -1.60 0.07 13.73
N ASN A 25 -0.53 0.80 13.38
CA ASN A 25 0.31 1.53 14.33
C ASN A 25 0.28 3.05 14.05
N ARG A 26 -0.77 3.73 14.52
CA ARG A 26 -1.04 5.16 14.22
C ARG A 26 0.09 6.16 14.56
N GLY A 27 1.10 5.76 15.34
CA GLY A 27 2.30 6.55 15.62
C GLY A 27 3.45 6.34 14.63
N LYS A 28 3.32 5.40 13.69
CA LYS A 28 4.35 5.01 12.72
C LYS A 28 3.96 5.57 11.34
N SER A 29 4.69 6.59 10.92
CA SER A 29 4.64 7.11 9.55
C SER A 29 6.05 7.27 9.02
N VAL A 30 6.22 7.02 7.72
CA VAL A 30 7.49 7.29 7.03
C VAL A 30 7.24 8.30 5.90
N ALA A 31 8.14 9.25 5.76
CA ALA A 31 8.16 10.18 4.64
C ALA A 31 9.29 9.78 3.70
N VAL A 32 8.98 9.61 2.42
CA VAL A 32 9.94 9.30 1.36
C VAL A 32 10.00 10.51 0.43
N GLY A 33 11.20 11.09 0.29
CA GLY A 33 11.43 12.22 -0.61
C GLY A 33 11.04 11.91 -2.05
N ALA A 34 10.84 12.95 -2.86
CA ALA A 34 10.66 12.77 -4.30
C ALA A 34 11.92 12.17 -4.92
N GLN A 35 11.77 11.16 -5.79
CA GLN A 35 12.88 10.42 -6.41
C GLN A 35 13.83 9.77 -5.39
N ASP A 36 13.31 9.38 -4.22
CA ASP A 36 14.08 8.79 -3.13
C ASP A 36 13.49 7.43 -2.73
N ALA A 37 14.21 6.69 -1.89
CA ALA A 37 13.79 5.40 -1.37
C ALA A 37 13.96 5.31 0.14
N TRP A 38 12.91 4.81 0.79
CA TRP A 38 13.00 4.40 2.19
C TRP A 38 13.37 2.92 2.28
N ASN A 39 14.23 2.59 3.24
CA ASN A 39 14.59 1.21 3.57
C ASN A 39 14.26 0.95 5.04
N GLY A 40 13.68 -0.20 5.34
CA GLY A 40 13.29 -0.59 6.68
C GLY A 40 12.30 -1.74 6.63
N GLU A 41 11.57 -1.98 7.71
CA GLU A 41 10.57 -3.05 7.75
C GLU A 41 9.19 -2.47 8.10
N LEU A 42 8.24 -2.62 7.17
CA LEU A 42 6.86 -2.22 7.34
C LEU A 42 5.95 -3.36 6.95
N ALA A 43 5.20 -3.91 7.90
CA ALA A 43 4.20 -4.93 7.61
C ALA A 43 3.08 -4.34 6.75
N VAL A 44 2.61 -5.12 5.79
CA VAL A 44 1.36 -4.84 5.07
C VAL A 44 0.22 -5.51 5.86
N PRO A 45 -0.70 -4.75 6.44
CA PRO A 45 -1.70 -5.32 7.34
C PRO A 45 -2.72 -6.19 6.61
N TRP A 46 -3.15 -7.24 7.31
CA TRP A 46 -4.24 -8.10 6.85
C TRP A 46 -5.60 -7.43 7.03
N ILE A 47 -6.42 -7.46 5.98
CA ILE A 47 -7.81 -6.98 6.02
C ILE A 47 -8.68 -8.03 5.35
N GLY A 48 -9.70 -8.50 6.05
CA GLY A 48 -10.69 -9.45 5.53
C GLY A 48 -12.12 -8.92 5.54
N ASN A 49 -12.35 -7.74 6.12
CA ASN A 49 -13.65 -7.08 6.12
C ASN A 49 -13.54 -5.56 6.43
N THR A 50 -14.64 -4.86 6.21
CA THR A 50 -14.77 -3.40 6.38
C THR A 50 -14.48 -2.88 7.80
N ASN A 51 -14.66 -3.68 8.86
CA ASN A 51 -14.31 -3.25 10.22
C ASN A 51 -12.79 -3.11 10.43
N GLU A 52 -12.00 -3.73 9.54
CA GLU A 52 -10.54 -3.71 9.59
C GLU A 52 -9.92 -2.64 8.68
N ASN A 53 -10.73 -1.83 7.99
CA ASN A 53 -10.27 -0.75 7.09
C ASN A 53 -9.27 0.19 7.75
N HIS A 54 -9.40 0.41 9.06
CA HIS A 54 -8.52 1.27 9.84
C HIS A 54 -7.07 0.78 9.90
N LYS A 55 -6.80 -0.48 9.58
CA LYS A 55 -5.44 -1.07 9.59
C LYS A 55 -4.64 -0.72 8.33
N ALA A 56 -5.31 -0.44 7.21
CA ALA A 56 -4.65 -0.29 5.91
C ALA A 56 -3.50 0.73 5.96
N LEU A 57 -2.43 0.46 5.21
CA LEU A 57 -1.41 1.47 4.96
C LEU A 57 -2.03 2.56 4.11
N ARG A 58 -1.83 3.83 4.48
CA ARG A 58 -2.28 4.97 3.69
C ARG A 58 -1.07 5.67 3.09
N LEU A 59 -1.02 5.70 1.76
CA LEU A 59 -0.06 6.46 0.98
C LEU A 59 -0.69 7.79 0.60
N ILE A 60 -0.06 8.88 1.04
CA ILE A 60 -0.49 10.24 0.78
C ILE A 60 0.50 10.87 -0.19
N LEU A 61 -0.01 11.35 -1.32
CA LEU A 61 0.75 11.84 -2.47
C LEU A 61 0.06 13.06 -3.08
N GLY A 62 0.76 13.72 -4.01
CA GLY A 62 0.24 14.85 -4.77
C GLY A 62 0.82 16.19 -4.31
N PRO A 63 0.67 17.23 -5.14
CA PRO A 63 1.23 18.56 -4.87
C PRO A 63 0.70 19.20 -3.57
N ALA A 64 -0.49 18.82 -3.12
CA ALA A 64 -1.13 19.30 -1.90
C ALA A 64 -1.49 18.15 -0.93
N ALA A 65 -0.84 16.99 -1.05
CA ALA A 65 -1.13 15.80 -0.24
C ALA A 65 -2.60 15.34 -0.31
N GLU A 66 -3.22 15.50 -1.48
CA GLU A 66 -4.64 15.28 -1.72
C GLU A 66 -4.97 13.86 -2.21
N ALA A 67 -4.01 13.16 -2.81
CA ALA A 67 -4.20 11.79 -3.27
C ALA A 67 -3.99 10.82 -2.12
N SER A 68 -4.89 9.85 -1.99
CA SER A 68 -4.81 8.77 -1.00
C SER A 68 -4.93 7.43 -1.70
N ILE A 69 -3.96 6.56 -1.44
CA ILE A 69 -3.96 5.18 -1.90
C ILE A 69 -3.85 4.30 -0.66
N TRP A 70 -4.80 3.40 -0.49
CA TRP A 70 -4.83 2.45 0.61
C TRP A 70 -4.20 1.15 0.14
N VAL A 71 -3.34 0.54 0.96
CA VAL A 71 -2.63 -0.70 0.64
C VAL A 71 -2.79 -1.69 1.79
N PHE A 72 -3.16 -2.93 1.46
CA PHE A 72 -3.41 -3.98 2.43
C PHE A 72 -3.21 -5.35 1.81
N GLN A 73 -3.06 -6.37 2.65
CA GLN A 73 -2.99 -7.77 2.23
C GLN A 73 -4.36 -8.40 2.43
N ASP A 74 -4.95 -8.94 1.37
CA ASP A 74 -6.27 -9.58 1.41
C ASP A 74 -6.11 -11.09 1.59
N TYR A 75 -6.60 -11.61 2.72
CA TYR A 75 -6.64 -13.06 2.99
C TYR A 75 -7.98 -13.72 2.67
N TRP A 76 -8.99 -12.92 2.30
CA TRP A 76 -10.38 -13.35 2.23
C TRP A 76 -10.96 -13.38 0.81
N LYS A 77 -10.58 -12.44 -0.07
CA LYS A 77 -11.10 -12.36 -1.46
C LYS A 77 -9.99 -12.34 -2.52
N PRO A 78 -9.72 -13.43 -3.25
CA PRO A 78 -10.11 -14.81 -2.98
C PRO A 78 -9.40 -15.36 -1.74
N ALA A 79 -10.06 -16.29 -1.04
CA ALA A 79 -9.55 -16.82 0.21
C ALA A 79 -8.17 -17.45 0.03
N HIS A 80 -7.24 -17.16 0.95
CA HIS A 80 -5.90 -17.71 1.00
C HIS A 80 -4.93 -17.29 -0.12
N GLU A 81 -5.31 -16.39 -1.04
CA GLU A 81 -4.40 -15.93 -2.10
C GLU A 81 -3.45 -14.80 -1.64
N ASN A 82 -3.77 -14.14 -0.53
CA ASN A 82 -2.83 -13.30 0.22
C ASN A 82 -2.26 -12.14 -0.60
N ALA A 83 -3.03 -11.68 -1.58
CA ALA A 83 -2.62 -10.67 -2.53
C ALA A 83 -2.56 -9.30 -1.85
N ILE A 84 -1.53 -8.52 -2.16
CA ILE A 84 -1.49 -7.11 -1.84
C ILE A 84 -2.43 -6.40 -2.81
N LYS A 85 -3.38 -5.66 -2.25
CA LYS A 85 -4.38 -4.88 -2.96
C LYS A 85 -4.24 -3.40 -2.66
N GLN A 86 -4.85 -2.60 -3.53
CA GLN A 86 -4.93 -1.16 -3.37
C GLN A 86 -6.32 -0.61 -3.66
N LEU A 87 -6.61 0.55 -3.07
CA LEU A 87 -7.77 1.38 -3.37
C LEU A 87 -7.32 2.84 -3.47
N THR A 88 -7.60 3.51 -4.59
CA THR A 88 -7.35 4.95 -4.73
C THR A 88 -8.62 5.73 -4.39
N ALA A 89 -8.78 6.09 -3.13
CA ALA A 89 -9.97 6.78 -2.64
C ALA A 89 -9.65 7.65 -1.42
N ARG A 90 -10.52 8.63 -1.13
CA ARG A 90 -10.37 9.50 0.05
C ARG A 90 -10.47 8.72 1.37
N THR A 91 -11.27 7.66 1.41
CA THR A 91 -11.52 6.81 2.56
C THR A 91 -11.33 5.35 2.17
N MET A 92 -10.88 4.53 3.12
CA MET A 92 -10.73 3.10 2.90
C MET A 92 -12.08 2.40 2.90
N ASP A 93 -12.33 1.57 1.89
CA ASP A 93 -13.49 0.69 1.76
C ASP A 93 -13.06 -0.66 1.18
N TYR A 94 -13.05 -1.71 2.00
CA TYR A 94 -12.66 -3.05 1.61
C TYR A 94 -13.61 -3.69 0.59
N ASP A 95 -14.90 -3.35 0.65
CA ASP A 95 -15.93 -3.95 -0.22
C ASP A 95 -16.16 -3.15 -1.51
N SER A 96 -15.40 -2.07 -1.74
CA SER A 96 -15.47 -1.27 -2.96
C SER A 96 -15.06 -2.07 -4.20
N ASP A 97 -15.83 -1.93 -5.28
CA ASP A 97 -15.50 -2.51 -6.60
C ASP A 97 -14.24 -1.89 -7.24
N GLU A 98 -13.73 -0.78 -6.69
CA GLU A 98 -12.50 -0.12 -7.14
C GLU A 98 -11.24 -0.74 -6.53
N VAL A 99 -11.39 -1.69 -5.59
CA VAL A 99 -10.28 -2.45 -5.02
C VAL A 99 -9.67 -3.35 -6.09
N ILE A 100 -8.37 -3.16 -6.34
CA ILE A 100 -7.62 -3.94 -7.32
C ILE A 100 -6.35 -4.52 -6.71
N GLU A 101 -5.85 -5.62 -7.28
CA GLU A 101 -4.53 -6.14 -6.94
C GLU A 101 -3.43 -5.16 -7.37
N VAL A 102 -2.41 -5.00 -6.54
CA VAL A 102 -1.18 -4.29 -6.93
C VAL A 102 -0.45 -5.12 -7.97
N ALA A 103 0.06 -4.49 -9.03
CA ALA A 103 0.79 -5.19 -10.07
C ALA A 103 2.13 -5.76 -9.56
N GLY A 104 2.62 -6.83 -10.21
CA GLY A 104 3.93 -7.43 -9.90
C GLY A 104 3.84 -8.63 -8.97
N ASN A 105 4.86 -8.83 -8.14
CA ASN A 105 5.03 -9.97 -7.23
C ASN A 105 4.22 -9.80 -5.92
N ASN A 106 2.91 -9.53 -6.06
CA ASN A 106 2.04 -9.10 -4.97
C ASN A 106 1.48 -10.24 -4.09
N ARG A 107 1.88 -11.49 -4.31
CA ARG A 107 1.36 -12.68 -3.60
C ARG A 107 2.46 -13.40 -2.81
N ASN A 108 2.07 -14.46 -2.10
CA ASN A 108 2.94 -15.38 -1.36
C ASN A 108 3.68 -14.81 -0.13
N GLY A 109 3.27 -13.65 0.39
CA GLY A 109 3.85 -13.08 1.60
C GLY A 109 5.35 -12.79 1.51
N GLY A 110 5.97 -12.56 2.67
CA GLY A 110 7.42 -12.37 2.78
C GLY A 110 7.88 -10.96 2.43
N ASN A 111 9.17 -10.84 2.15
CA ASN A 111 9.82 -9.56 1.93
C ASN A 111 9.60 -9.07 0.50
N LYS A 112 9.08 -7.85 0.37
CA LYS A 112 8.68 -7.23 -0.89
C LYS A 112 9.21 -5.80 -0.97
N ASN A 113 9.36 -5.31 -2.19
CA ASN A 113 9.71 -3.90 -2.42
C ASN A 113 8.53 -3.20 -3.11
N LEU A 114 8.09 -2.08 -2.54
CA LEU A 114 7.04 -1.26 -3.14
C LEU A 114 7.65 -0.17 -4.00
N ILE A 115 7.21 -0.07 -5.25
CA ILE A 115 7.57 1.01 -6.18
C ILE A 115 6.33 1.83 -6.45
N VAL A 116 6.44 3.14 -6.22
CA VAL A 116 5.38 4.13 -6.48
C VAL A 116 5.83 5.04 -7.61
N SER A 117 5.07 5.10 -8.69
CA SER A 117 5.40 5.89 -9.89
C SER A 117 4.22 6.75 -10.32
N LEU A 118 4.49 7.84 -11.04
CA LEU A 118 3.46 8.67 -11.68
C LEU A 118 3.51 8.42 -13.20
N VAL A 119 2.50 7.75 -13.74
CA VAL A 119 2.39 7.40 -15.17
C VAL A 119 1.09 7.95 -15.72
N ASN A 120 1.14 8.75 -16.80
CA ASN A 120 -0.04 9.37 -17.40
C ASN A 120 -0.92 10.12 -16.37
N ARG A 121 -0.29 10.85 -15.45
CA ARG A 121 -0.94 11.56 -14.33
C ARG A 121 -1.68 10.68 -13.33
N GLN A 122 -1.44 9.36 -13.35
CA GLN A 122 -1.98 8.41 -12.38
C GLN A 122 -0.85 7.82 -11.55
N PHE A 123 -1.05 7.77 -10.23
CA PHE A 123 -0.15 7.02 -9.36
C PHE A 123 -0.33 5.53 -9.60
N LYS A 124 0.78 4.81 -9.76
CA LYS A 124 0.83 3.37 -9.99
C LYS A 124 1.73 2.74 -8.95
N LEU A 125 1.24 1.67 -8.35
CA LEU A 125 1.98 0.84 -7.41
C LEU A 125 2.43 -0.43 -8.13
N TYR A 126 3.64 -0.88 -7.81
CA TYR A 126 4.20 -2.14 -8.28
C TYR A 126 4.96 -2.81 -7.15
N ILE A 127 4.78 -4.12 -7.01
CA ILE A 127 5.54 -4.96 -6.08
C ILE A 127 6.63 -5.70 -6.86
N ALA A 128 7.89 -5.44 -6.53
CA ALA A 128 9.02 -6.20 -7.06
C ALA A 128 9.33 -7.41 -6.17
#